data_AF-A0A8T5TVP2-F1
#
_entry.id   AF-A0A8T5TVP2-F1
#
_cell.length_a   1.000
_cell.length_b   1.000
_cell.length_c   1.000
_cell.angle_alpha   90.00
_cell.angle_beta   90.00
_cell.angle_gamma   90.00
#
_symmetry.space_group_name_H-M   'P 1'
#
loop_
_entity.id
_entity.type
_entity.pdbx_description
1 polymer ?
#
loop_
_entity_poly.entity_id
_entity_poly.type
_entity_poly.pdbx_seq_one_letter_code
_entity_poly.pdbx_strand_id
1 'polypeptide(L)' 'QEEAVQVSKNYLQNESIEAILLCPGFKHGDVAEIFEAVEGKVSVNVARGDGPSSKISAEAMKKAGFFRS' A
#
# COMPACT_ATOMS: atom_id res chain seq x y z
N GLN A 1 4.82 -11.96 3.55
CA GLN A 1 3.94 -10.90 4.08
C GLN A 1 3.41 -11.25 5.48
N GLU A 2 3.70 -12.45 6.00
CA GLU A 2 3.31 -12.92 7.34
C GLU A 2 3.76 -11.99 8.48
N GLU A 3 4.96 -11.41 8.38
CA GLU A 3 5.45 -10.40 9.34
C GLU A 3 4.51 -9.17 9.39
N ALA A 4 4.06 -8.66 8.25
CA ALA A 4 3.18 -7.49 8.19
C ALA A 4 1.83 -7.77 8.87
N VAL A 5 1.30 -8.98 8.74
CA VAL A 5 0.09 -9.43 9.44
C VAL A 5 0.34 -9.46 10.96
N GLN A 6 1.46 -10.03 11.39
CA GLN A 6 1.79 -10.14 12.81
C GLN A 6 2.00 -8.77 13.47
N VAL A 7 2.69 -7.87 12.77
CA VAL A 7 2.87 -6.48 13.20
C VAL A 7 1.51 -5.79 13.28
N SER A 8 0.66 -5.89 12.25
CA SER A 8 -0.66 -5.25 12.25
C SER A 8 -1.54 -5.70 13.42
N LYS A 9 -1.52 -6.99 13.77
CA LYS A 9 -2.21 -7.52 14.96
C LYS A 9 -1.67 -6.94 16.25
N ASN A 10 -0.35 -6.84 16.37
CA ASN A 10 0.30 -6.28 17.55
C ASN A 10 -0.09 -4.81 17.75
N TYR A 11 -0.06 -4.02 16.67
CA TYR A 11 -0.49 -2.63 16.72
C TYR A 11 -1.96 -2.51 17.10
N LEU A 12 -2.88 -3.30 16.53
CA LEU A 12 -4.28 -3.27 16.96
C LEU A 12 -4.47 -3.55 18.47
N GLN A 13 -3.68 -4.46 19.03
CA GLN A 13 -3.80 -4.86 20.43
C GLN A 13 -3.16 -3.87 21.40
N ASN A 14 -2.03 -3.26 21.02
CA ASN A 14 -1.17 -2.52 21.94
C ASN A 14 -1.14 -1.01 21.64
N GLU A 15 -1.54 -0.59 20.44
CA GLU A 15 -1.46 0.77 19.95
C GLU A 15 -2.86 1.22 19.46
N SER A 16 -3.26 2.45 19.75
CA SER A 16 -4.53 2.98 19.21
C SER A 16 -4.27 3.58 17.83
N ILE A 17 -4.44 2.77 16.78
CA ILE A 17 -4.27 3.22 15.38
C ILE A 17 -5.61 3.25 14.64
N GLU A 18 -5.82 4.26 13.79
CA GLU A 18 -6.99 4.31 12.90
C GLU A 18 -6.68 3.84 11.47
N ALA A 19 -5.40 3.84 11.05
CA ALA A 19 -5.01 3.48 9.70
C ALA A 19 -3.61 2.85 9.59
N ILE A 20 -3.46 1.95 8.62
CA ILE A 20 -2.20 1.37 8.15
C ILE A 20 -1.99 1.78 6.69
N LEU A 21 -0.80 2.32 6.38
CA LEU A 21 -0.39 2.64 5.02
C LEU A 21 0.73 1.68 4.58
N LEU A 22 0.40 0.82 3.61
CA LEU A 22 1.29 -0.19 3.06
C LEU A 22 2.04 0.34 1.84
N CYS A 23 3.26 -0.17 1.67
CA CYS A 23 4.08 0.14 0.50
C CYS A 23 3.45 -0.38 -0.80
N PRO A 24 3.81 0.18 -1.97
CA PRO A 24 3.21 -0.21 -3.26
C PRO A 24 3.42 -1.67 -3.67
N GLY A 25 4.36 -2.39 -3.04
CA GLY A 25 4.64 -3.80 -3.31
C GLY A 25 3.61 -4.79 -2.75
N PHE A 26 2.68 -4.35 -1.91
CA PHE A 26 1.63 -5.22 -1.36
C PHE A 26 0.55 -5.53 -2.41
N LYS A 27 0.24 -6.81 -2.57
CA LYS A 27 -0.80 -7.29 -3.47
C LYS A 27 -2.18 -7.11 -2.84
N HIS A 28 -3.24 -7.19 -3.65
CA HIS A 28 -4.62 -7.11 -3.13
C HIS A 28 -4.96 -8.23 -2.14
N GLY A 29 -4.42 -9.44 -2.34
CA GLY A 29 -4.55 -10.53 -1.36
C GLY A 29 -3.92 -10.17 -0.01
N ASP A 30 -2.71 -9.60 -0.02
CA ASP A 30 -2.01 -9.18 1.21
C ASP A 30 -2.82 -8.11 1.97
N VAL A 31 -3.42 -7.15 1.25
CA VAL A 31 -4.27 -6.11 1.83
C VAL A 31 -5.50 -6.72 2.51
N ALA A 32 -6.17 -7.66 1.85
CA ALA A 32 -7.34 -8.34 2.40
C ALA A 32 -6.97 -9.16 3.65
N GLU A 33 -5.85 -9.88 3.60
CA GLU A 33 -5.34 -10.65 4.74
C GLU A 33 -5.06 -9.76 5.97
N ILE A 34 -4.42 -8.61 5.76
CA ILE A 34 -4.15 -7.64 6.83
C ILE A 34 -5.45 -7.04 7.37
N PHE A 35 -6.42 -6.72 6.51
CA PHE A 35 -7.71 -6.16 6.91
C PHE A 35 -8.51 -7.13 7.81
N GLU A 36 -8.54 -8.42 7.45
CA GLU A 36 -9.13 -9.48 8.28
C GLU A 36 -8.36 -9.65 9.60
N ALA A 37 -7.02 -9.59 9.55
CA ALA A 37 -6.17 -9.70 10.73
C ALA A 37 -6.39 -8.58 11.76
N VAL A 38 -6.81 -7.40 11.32
CA VAL A 38 -7.19 -6.28 12.20
C VAL A 38 -8.70 -6.20 12.47
N GLU A 39 -9.43 -7.30 12.21
CA GLU A 39 -10.87 -7.45 12.47
C GLU A 39 -11.72 -6.34 11.82
N GLY A 40 -11.26 -5.76 10.70
CA GLY A 40 -11.92 -4.64 10.03
C GLY A 40 -12.01 -3.34 10.84
N LYS A 41 -11.30 -3.23 11.98
CA LYS A 41 -11.35 -2.07 12.89
C LYS A 41 -10.46 -0.91 12.45
N VAL A 42 -9.50 -1.18 11.56
CA VAL A 42 -8.47 -0.24 11.12
C VAL A 42 -8.51 -0.13 9.61
N SER A 43 -8.36 1.09 9.08
CA SER A 43 -8.28 1.32 7.63
C SER A 43 -6.97 0.76 7.07
N VAL A 44 -7.02 -0.10 6.06
CA VAL A 44 -5.82 -0.65 5.40
C VAL A 44 -5.70 -0.08 4.00
N ASN A 45 -4.66 0.72 3.78
CA ASN A 45 -4.42 1.45 2.53
C ASN A 45 -3.12 0.99 1.89
N VAL A 46 -3.05 1.03 0.55
CA VAL A 46 -1.81 0.83 -0.20
C VAL A 46 -1.46 2.13 -0.91
N ALA A 47 -0.22 2.60 -0.72
CA ALA A 47 0.34 3.64 -1.54
C ALA A 47 0.33 3.18 -3.01
N ARG A 48 -0.41 3.87 -3.88
CA ARG A 48 -0.46 3.54 -5.32
C ARG A 48 0.61 4.35 -6.03
N GLY A 49 1.56 3.63 -6.60
CA GLY A 49 2.73 4.18 -7.26
C GLY A 49 3.96 4.12 -6.37
N ASP A 50 5.02 3.52 -6.89
CA ASP A 50 6.36 3.59 -6.35
C ASP A 50 7.23 4.49 -7.23
N GLY A 51 8.31 5.04 -6.66
CA GLY A 51 9.25 5.88 -7.41
C GLY A 51 9.72 5.25 -8.73
N PRO A 52 10.15 3.96 -8.73
CA PRO A 52 10.48 3.25 -9.96
C PRO A 52 9.35 3.19 -11.00
N SER A 53 8.16 2.70 -10.66
CA SER A 53 7.04 2.63 -11.62
C SER A 53 6.58 4.02 -12.09
N SER A 54 6.69 5.02 -11.22
CA SER A 54 6.39 6.41 -11.57
C SER A 54 7.37 6.95 -12.61
N LYS A 55 8.66 6.62 -12.50
CA LYS A 55 9.67 6.97 -13.53
C LYS A 55 9.38 6.28 -14.86
N ILE A 56 9.04 4.99 -14.84
CA ILE A 56 8.70 4.25 -16.07
C ILE A 56 7.46 4.86 -16.75
N SER A 57 6.43 5.13 -15.97
CA SER A 57 5.20 5.78 -16.44
C SER A 57 5.49 7.18 -17.00
N ALA A 58 6.35 7.96 -16.33
CA ALA A 58 6.76 9.28 -16.79
C ALA A 58 7.47 9.23 -18.15
N GLU A 59 8.40 8.28 -18.36
CA GLU A 59 9.05 8.09 -19.65
C GLU A 59 8.09 7.65 -20.76
N ALA A 60 7.12 6.78 -20.43
CA ALA A 60 6.08 6.38 -21.38
C ALA A 60 5.19 7.57 -21.78
N MET A 61 4.74 8.37 -20.80
CA MET A 61 3.95 9.58 -21.04
C MET A 61 4.72 10.61 -21.89
N LYS A 62 6.03 10.76 -21.66
CA LYS A 62 6.89 11.62 -22.47
C LYS A 62 6.98 11.15 -23.92
N LYS A 63 7.19 9.84 -24.16
CA LYS A 63 7.18 9.25 -25.50
C LYS A 63 5.84 9.42 -26.21
N ALA A 64 4.73 9.36 -25.46
CA ALA A 64 3.39 9.60 -25.97
C ALA A 64 3.06 11.09 -26.21
N GLY A 65 3.99 12.01 -25.91
CA GLY A 65 3.82 13.45 -26.16
C GLY A 65 2.94 14.19 -25.16
N PHE A 66 2.67 13.61 -23.98
CA PHE A 66 1.78 14.19 -22.96
C PHE A 66 2.31 15.52 -22.39
N PHE A 67 3.61 15.76 -22.50
CA PHE A 67 4.29 16.93 -21.90
C PHE A 67 4.76 17.96 -22.94
N ARG A 68 4.10 18.06 -24.10
CA ARG A 68 4.41 19.13 -25.06
C ARG A 68 3.91 20.48 -24.52
N SER A 69 4.82 21.46 -24.52
CA SER A 69 4.57 22.89 -24.26
C SER A 69 3.97 23.58 -25.47
#